data_AF-A0A7R9ZYM2-F1
#
_entry.id   AF-A0A7R9ZYM2-F1
#
_cell.length_a   1.000
_cell.length_b   1.000
_cell.length_c   1.000
_cell.angle_alpha   90.00
_cell.angle_beta   90.00
_cell.angle_gamma   90.00
#
_symmetry.space_group_name_H-M   'P 1'
#
loop_
_entity.id
_entity.type
_entity.pdbx_description
1 polymer ?
#
loop_
_entity_poly.entity_id
_entity_poly.type
_entity_poly.pdbx_seq_one_letter_code
_entity_poly.pdbx_strand_id
1 'polypeptide(L)'
;APGMDAEEPLMTACSLSSSSTTTGHPLGAISRRLSPHRIGEGSHVGEHVIFEGPVSIGERSILKGKLLIGGHSEILDDVRINGRVRFGNRCRIGNDVRIQGAVSLGDDCKVD
;
A
#
# COMPACT_ATOMS: atom_id res chain seq x y z
N ALA A 1 16.12 35.11 -29.14
CA ALA A 1 17.35 34.54 -28.56
C ALA A 1 18.40 35.65 -28.50
N PRO A 2 19.37 35.66 -27.55
CA PRO A 2 19.66 34.78 -26.40
C PRO A 2 19.64 35.62 -25.08
N GLY A 3 19.99 35.22 -23.86
CA GLY A 3 20.60 34.03 -23.25
C GLY A 3 20.38 34.14 -21.72
N MET A 4 20.19 33.02 -21.00
CA MET A 4 21.26 32.20 -20.39
C MET A 4 21.75 32.75 -19.03
N ASP A 5 21.24 32.08 -17.97
CA ASP A 5 21.96 31.58 -16.79
C ASP A 5 22.15 32.43 -15.51
N ALA A 6 21.66 31.83 -14.40
CA ALA A 6 22.21 31.70 -13.03
C ALA A 6 22.37 32.98 -12.15
N GLU A 7 22.13 33.04 -10.83
CA GLU A 7 22.01 32.10 -9.70
C GLU A 7 21.25 32.78 -8.52
N GLU A 8 20.74 31.96 -7.59
CA GLU A 8 20.02 32.23 -6.30
C GLU A 8 20.85 32.99 -5.22
N PRO A 9 20.45 33.20 -3.91
CA PRO A 9 19.27 32.76 -3.10
C PRO A 9 18.69 33.80 -2.07
N LEU A 10 17.55 33.48 -1.40
CA LEU A 10 17.37 33.41 0.08
C LEU A 10 15.90 33.58 0.58
N MET A 11 15.36 32.49 1.17
CA MET A 11 14.34 32.32 2.23
C MET A 11 13.49 33.55 2.67
N THR A 12 12.15 33.48 2.84
CA THR A 12 11.50 32.74 3.94
C THR A 12 9.95 32.78 3.88
N ALA A 13 9.34 31.60 4.07
CA ALA A 13 8.05 31.24 4.68
C ALA A 13 6.70 31.78 4.16
N CYS A 14 5.95 30.88 3.51
CA CYS A 14 4.52 30.69 3.75
C CYS A 14 4.23 29.19 3.88
N SER A 15 3.74 28.77 5.04
CA SER A 15 3.44 27.38 5.42
C SER A 15 1.99 27.03 5.08
N LEU A 16 1.72 25.86 4.48
CA LEU A 16 0.62 24.92 4.82
C LEU A 16 0.36 23.89 3.69
N SER A 17 0.98 22.72 3.88
CA SER A 17 0.46 21.36 3.62
C SER A 17 -0.06 20.99 2.22
N SER A 18 0.81 20.35 1.44
CA SER A 18 0.64 18.93 1.18
C SER A 18 2.01 18.33 0.91
N SER A 19 2.51 17.66 1.93
CA SER A 19 3.75 16.90 1.94
C SER A 19 3.92 16.17 0.62
N SER A 20 4.96 16.53 -0.12
CA SER A 20 5.58 15.64 -1.08
C SER A 20 5.95 14.35 -0.32
N THR A 21 5.07 13.36 -0.36
CA THR A 21 5.41 11.98 0.00
C THR A 21 5.22 11.12 -1.23
N THR A 22 5.88 11.54 -2.31
CA THR A 22 6.31 10.63 -3.38
C THR A 22 7.39 9.74 -2.79
N THR A 23 6.99 8.74 -1.99
CA THR A 23 7.86 7.63 -1.58
C THR A 23 7.05 6.33 -1.66
N GLY A 24 6.34 6.17 -2.77
CA GLY A 24 5.92 4.87 -3.28
C GLY A 24 6.87 4.52 -4.41
N HIS A 25 7.71 3.51 -4.19
CA HIS A 25 8.67 2.99 -5.16
C HIS A 25 8.05 2.77 -6.55
N PRO A 26 8.81 2.90 -7.64
CA PRO A 26 8.30 2.65 -8.98
C PRO A 26 7.67 1.26 -9.04
N LEU A 27 6.49 1.18 -9.66
CA LEU A 27 5.70 0.00 -10.00
C LEU A 27 6.56 -1.05 -10.73
N GLY A 28 7.41 -1.78 -10.00
CA GLY A 28 8.36 -2.72 -10.57
C GLY A 28 7.85 -4.16 -10.69
N ALA A 29 6.76 -4.53 -10.00
CA ALA A 29 6.38 -5.94 -9.92
C ALA A 29 4.88 -6.23 -9.75
N ILE A 30 3.97 -5.26 -9.90
CA ILE A 30 2.57 -5.63 -10.22
C ILE A 30 2.55 -6.00 -11.70
N SER A 31 2.87 -7.27 -11.90
CA SER A 31 2.86 -7.97 -13.17
C SER A 31 1.70 -7.45 -14.02
N ARG A 32 2.07 -6.81 -15.13
CA ARG A 32 1.23 -6.32 -16.21
C ARG A 32 0.60 -7.51 -16.98
N ARG A 33 0.03 -8.46 -16.23
CA ARG A 33 -0.66 -9.65 -16.72
C ARG A 33 -1.79 -10.01 -15.75
N LEU A 34 -2.98 -9.57 -16.13
CA LEU A 34 -4.29 -10.19 -15.85
C LEU A 34 -4.48 -10.76 -14.43
N SER A 35 -4.98 -9.95 -13.50
CA SER A 35 -5.82 -10.37 -12.37
C SER A 35 -6.51 -9.13 -11.77
N PRO A 36 -7.76 -9.19 -11.28
CA PRO A 36 -8.54 -8.03 -10.84
C PRO A 36 -8.10 -7.55 -9.45
N HIS A 37 -6.82 -7.23 -9.28
CA HIS A 37 -6.36 -6.61 -8.06
C HIS A 37 -6.73 -5.14 -8.09
N ARG A 38 -7.54 -4.68 -7.13
CA ARG A 38 -7.87 -3.26 -6.96
C ARG A 38 -7.03 -2.72 -5.83
N ILE A 39 -6.38 -1.58 -6.06
CA ILE A 39 -5.58 -0.89 -5.05
C ILE A 39 -6.12 0.54 -4.95
N GLY A 40 -6.64 0.90 -3.78
CA GLY A 40 -7.16 2.22 -3.51
C GLY A 40 -6.07 3.29 -3.48
N GLU A 41 -6.46 4.54 -3.71
CA GLU A 41 -5.54 5.69 -3.75
C GLU A 41 -4.80 5.86 -2.42
N GLY A 42 -3.53 6.29 -2.49
CA GLY A 42 -2.68 6.47 -1.31
C GLY A 42 -2.22 5.17 -0.63
N SER A 43 -2.56 4.01 -1.20
CA SER A 43 -2.10 2.73 -0.67
C SER A 43 -0.64 2.46 -1.02
N HIS A 44 0.07 1.85 -0.06
CA HIS A 44 1.48 1.54 -0.17
C HIS A 44 1.69 0.04 -0.02
N VAL A 45 2.23 -0.59 -1.05
CA VAL A 45 2.56 -2.03 -1.07
C VAL A 45 4.08 -2.19 -1.00
N GLY A 46 4.56 -2.95 -0.02
CA GLY A 46 5.96 -3.27 0.17
C GLY A 46 6.46 -4.32 -0.82
N GLU A 47 7.77 -4.34 -1.02
CA GLU A 47 8.45 -5.25 -1.97
C GLU A 47 8.25 -6.75 -1.66
N HIS A 48 7.94 -7.09 -0.41
CA HIS A 48 7.79 -8.48 0.06
C HIS A 48 6.32 -8.89 0.25
N VAL A 49 5.40 -8.22 -0.44
CA VAL A 49 3.97 -8.55 -0.45
C VAL A 49 3.66 -9.45 -1.65
N ILE A 50 3.11 -10.62 -1.37
CA ILE A 50 2.73 -11.62 -2.37
C ILE A 50 1.23 -11.81 -2.32
N PHE A 51 0.58 -11.75 -3.49
CA PHE A 51 -0.84 -12.04 -3.66
C PHE A 51 -0.99 -13.34 -4.44
N GLU A 52 -1.66 -14.33 -3.85
CA GLU A 52 -1.88 -15.63 -4.49
C GLU A 52 -3.12 -15.67 -5.39
N GLY A 53 -3.96 -14.63 -5.34
CA GLY A 53 -5.16 -14.52 -6.19
C GLY A 53 -5.82 -13.15 -6.07
N PRO A 54 -7.01 -12.96 -6.66
CA PRO A 54 -7.65 -11.65 -6.75
C PRO A 54 -7.83 -11.04 -5.37
N VAL A 55 -7.35 -9.81 -5.18
CA VAL A 55 -7.45 -9.08 -3.92
C VAL A 55 -7.96 -7.67 -4.16
N SER A 56 -8.86 -7.20 -3.31
CA SER A 56 -9.24 -5.79 -3.28
C SER A 56 -8.57 -5.13 -2.09
N ILE A 57 -7.92 -3.99 -2.30
CA ILE A 57 -7.29 -3.17 -1.26
C ILE A 57 -7.94 -1.79 -1.32
N GLY A 58 -8.49 -1.35 -0.18
CA GLY A 58 -9.08 -0.03 0.00
C GLY A 58 -8.02 1.07 0.07
N GLU A 59 -8.48 2.30 0.15
CA GLU A 59 -7.65 3.51 0.11
C GLU A 59 -6.80 3.67 1.37
N ARG A 60 -5.68 4.39 1.24
CA ARG A 60 -4.75 4.72 2.35
C ARG A 60 -4.23 3.48 3.11
N SER A 61 -4.25 2.32 2.47
CA SER A 61 -3.80 1.07 3.07
C SER A 61 -2.30 0.91 2.98
N ILE A 62 -1.64 0.52 4.07
CA ILE A 62 -0.19 0.35 4.13
C ILE A 62 0.10 -1.13 4.36
N LEU A 63 0.63 -1.80 3.35
CA LEU A 63 1.03 -3.20 3.37
C LEU A 63 2.55 -3.26 3.34
N LYS A 64 3.19 -3.52 4.48
CA LYS A 64 4.66 -3.55 4.60
C LYS A 64 5.14 -4.81 5.29
N GLY A 65 6.35 -5.25 4.94
CA GLY A 65 6.96 -6.47 5.47
C GLY A 65 6.67 -7.70 4.62
N LYS A 66 6.84 -8.89 5.22
CA LYS A 66 6.65 -10.20 4.58
C LYS A 66 5.18 -10.58 4.65
N LEU A 67 4.43 -10.22 3.61
CA LEU A 67 2.99 -10.42 3.55
C LEU A 67 2.62 -11.47 2.50
N LEU A 68 1.79 -12.43 2.89
CA LEU A 68 1.18 -13.37 1.97
C LEU A 68 -0.34 -13.17 2.05
N ILE A 69 -0.99 -12.88 0.93
CA ILE A 69 -2.44 -12.73 0.85
C ILE A 69 -3.01 -13.80 -0.06
N GLY A 70 -3.84 -14.67 0.51
CA GLY A 70 -4.61 -15.65 -0.23
C GLY A 70 -5.62 -15.01 -1.17
N GLY A 71 -6.05 -15.77 -2.18
CA GLY A 71 -6.98 -15.28 -3.19
C GLY A 71 -8.39 -14.98 -2.64
N HIS A 72 -9.13 -14.16 -3.38
CA HIS A 72 -10.48 -13.70 -3.01
C HIS A 72 -10.52 -12.94 -1.69
N SER A 73 -9.42 -12.27 -1.32
CA SER A 73 -9.37 -11.48 -0.09
C SER A 73 -9.78 -10.03 -0.34
N GLU A 74 -10.42 -9.43 0.65
CA GLU A 74 -10.82 -8.02 0.63
C GLU A 74 -10.20 -7.31 1.81
N ILE A 75 -9.46 -6.24 1.53
CA ILE A 75 -8.88 -5.33 2.48
C ILE A 75 -9.57 -3.99 2.25
N LEU A 76 -10.21 -3.47 3.29
CA LEU A 76 -10.96 -2.20 3.24
C LEU A 76 -10.01 -0.99 3.44
N ASP A 77 -10.54 0.16 3.84
CA ASP A 77 -9.82 1.44 3.88
C ASP A 77 -9.06 1.66 5.21
N ASP A 78 -7.98 2.46 5.15
CA ASP A 78 -7.09 2.81 6.29
C ASP A 78 -6.45 1.60 6.99
N VAL A 79 -6.26 0.48 6.27
CA VAL A 79 -5.68 -0.74 6.85
C VAL A 79 -4.16 -0.62 6.91
N ARG A 80 -3.57 -0.87 8.08
CA ARG A 80 -2.11 -0.90 8.26
C ARG A 80 -1.64 -2.28 8.65
N ILE A 81 -0.93 -2.94 7.74
CA ILE A 81 -0.33 -4.24 7.95
C ILE A 81 1.19 -4.10 7.91
N ASN A 82 1.86 -4.46 9.01
CA ASN A 82 3.30 -4.39 9.11
C ASN A 82 3.88 -5.63 9.82
N GLY A 83 4.68 -6.43 9.11
CA GLY A 83 5.44 -7.50 9.74
C GLY A 83 5.45 -8.78 8.91
N ARG A 84 5.38 -9.93 9.56
CA ARG A 84 5.28 -11.26 8.94
C ARG A 84 3.84 -11.75 9.06
N VAL A 85 3.00 -11.34 8.13
CA VAL A 85 1.57 -11.66 8.17
C VAL A 85 1.19 -12.59 7.02
N ARG A 86 0.29 -13.54 7.29
CA ARG A 86 -0.28 -14.41 6.27
C ARG A 86 -1.80 -14.37 6.38
N PHE A 87 -2.47 -14.17 5.25
CA PHE A 87 -3.92 -14.31 5.12
C PHE A 87 -4.20 -15.55 4.26
N GLY A 88 -5.11 -16.41 4.73
CA GLY A 88 -5.68 -17.48 3.92
C GLY A 88 -6.59 -16.95 2.81
N ASN A 89 -7.30 -17.86 2.17
CA ASN A 89 -8.24 -17.51 1.09
C ASN A 89 -9.55 -16.98 1.66
N ARG A 90 -10.22 -16.10 0.88
CA ARG A 90 -11.53 -15.52 1.26
C ARG A 90 -11.50 -14.74 2.57
N CYS A 91 -10.37 -14.11 2.89
CA CYS A 91 -10.27 -13.26 4.08
C CYS A 91 -10.89 -11.88 3.84
N ARG A 92 -11.53 -11.31 4.86
CA ARG A 92 -12.09 -9.96 4.79
C ARG A 92 -11.59 -9.12 5.96
N ILE A 93 -10.93 -8.02 5.65
CA ILE A 93 -10.30 -7.10 6.61
C ILE A 93 -11.06 -5.79 6.60
N GLY A 94 -11.55 -5.42 7.79
CA GLY A 94 -12.28 -4.22 8.16
C GLY A 94 -11.55 -2.91 7.87
N ASN A 95 -12.28 -1.81 8.00
CA ASN A 95 -11.70 -0.47 7.93
C ASN A 95 -10.92 -0.17 9.22
N ASP A 96 -9.88 0.66 9.14
CA ASP A 96 -9.04 1.07 10.29
C ASP A 96 -8.33 -0.11 11.02
N VAL A 97 -8.25 -1.28 10.37
CA VAL A 97 -7.60 -2.45 10.96
C VAL A 97 -6.07 -2.28 10.96
N ARG A 98 -5.45 -2.55 12.11
CA ARG A 98 -3.99 -2.53 12.27
C ARG A 98 -3.49 -3.91 12.66
N ILE A 99 -2.72 -4.54 11.78
CA ILE A 99 -2.12 -5.85 12.02
C ILE A 99 -0.61 -5.68 12.03
N GLN A 100 0.01 -5.97 13.17
CA GLN A 100 1.47 -5.95 13.26
C GLN A 100 2.05 -7.21 13.87
N GLY A 101 3.31 -7.49 13.53
CA GLY A 101 4.08 -8.60 14.11
C GLY A 101 3.96 -9.89 13.29
N ALA A 102 3.69 -11.02 13.95
CA ALA A 102 3.63 -12.34 13.34
C ALA A 102 2.21 -12.91 13.44
N VAL A 103 1.35 -12.56 12.48
CA VAL A 103 -0.07 -12.97 12.46
C VAL A 103 -0.31 -13.94 11.32
N SER A 104 -1.11 -14.97 11.55
CA SER A 104 -1.56 -15.89 10.50
C SER A 104 -3.06 -16.05 10.64
N LEU A 105 -3.79 -15.58 9.64
CA LEU A 105 -5.23 -15.76 9.48
C LEU A 105 -5.44 -16.94 8.54
N GLY A 106 -6.30 -17.86 8.95
CA GLY A 106 -6.71 -19.00 8.14
C GLY A 106 -7.63 -18.59 6.99
N ASP A 107 -8.21 -19.58 6.31
CA ASP A 107 -9.24 -19.33 5.30
C ASP A 107 -10.55 -18.83 5.96
N ASP A 108 -11.35 -18.07 5.19
CA ASP A 108 -12.67 -17.56 5.62
C ASP A 108 -12.64 -16.67 6.89
N CYS A 109 -11.49 -16.05 7.15
CA CYS A 109 -11.33 -15.17 8.31
C CYS A 109 -11.89 -13.77 8.03
N LYS A 110 -12.77 -13.30 8.91
CA LYS A 110 -13.21 -11.91 8.95
C LYS A 110 -12.57 -11.19 10.15
N VAL A 111 -11.89 -10.08 9.88
CA VAL A 111 -11.44 -9.12 10.88
C VAL A 111 -12.25 -7.85 10.65
N ASP A 112 -12.96 -7.38 11.66
CA ASP A 112 -13.77 -6.16 11.63
C ASP A 112 -13.14 -5.10 12.53
#